data_AF-A0A758M1Z4-F1
#
_entry.id   AF-A0A758M1Z4-F1
#
_cell.length_a   1.000
_cell.length_b   1.000
_cell.length_c   1.000
_cell.angle_alpha   90.00
_cell.angle_beta   90.00
_cell.angle_gamma   90.00
#
_symmetry.space_group_name_H-M   'P 1'
#
loop_
_entity.id
_entity.type
_entity.pdbx_description
1 polymer ?
#
loop_
_entity_poly.entity_id
_entity_poly.type
_entity_poly.pdbx_seq_one_letter_code
_entity_poly.pdbx_strand_id
1 'polypeptide(L)' 'MERSSNEVSNPVAGNFVFPSNATFGMGDRVRKKSGAAWQGQIVGWYCTNLTPEGYAVESEAHPGSVQIYPVAALERIN' A
#
# COMPACT_ATOMS: atom_id res chain seq x y z
N MET A 1 -26.91 -31.68 18.73
CA MET A 1 -25.51 -31.71 18.25
C MET A 1 -25.58 -31.40 16.77
N GLU A 2 -25.55 -30.11 16.40
CA GLU A 2 -24.33 -29.36 16.04
C GLU A 2 -23.73 -29.93 14.75
N ARG A 3 -23.58 -29.21 13.63
CA ARG A 3 -23.18 -27.80 13.46
C ARG A 3 -23.78 -27.25 12.17
N SER A 4 -24.44 -26.10 12.27
CA SER A 4 -24.64 -25.21 11.11
C SER A 4 -23.28 -24.56 10.83
N SER A 5 -22.67 -24.91 9.71
CA SER A 5 -21.47 -24.23 9.22
C SER A 5 -21.86 -22.82 8.79
N ASN A 6 -21.75 -21.86 9.70
CA ASN A 6 -21.74 -20.46 9.34
C ASN A 6 -20.43 -20.19 8.58
N GLU A 7 -20.50 -20.14 7.25
CA GLU A 7 -19.49 -19.44 6.46
C GLU A 7 -19.58 -17.96 6.83
N VAL A 8 -18.70 -17.54 7.73
CA VAL A 8 -18.44 -16.12 7.94
C VAL A 8 -17.66 -15.65 6.72
N SER A 9 -18.37 -15.14 5.72
CA SER A 9 -17.77 -14.37 4.64
C SER A 9 -17.08 -13.17 5.28
N ASN A 10 -15.76 -13.23 5.45
CA ASN A 10 -14.94 -12.12 5.94
C ASN A 10 -15.06 -10.96 4.94
N PRO A 11 -15.71 -9.82 5.27
CA PRO A 11 -15.94 -8.76 4.29
C PRO A 11 -14.72 -7.84 4.08
N VAL A 12 -13.53 -8.21 4.57
CA VAL A 12 -12.39 -7.29 4.63
C VAL A 12 -11.56 -7.26 3.34
N ALA A 13 -11.79 -8.20 2.41
CA ALA A 13 -11.22 -8.13 1.06
C ALA A 13 -12.16 -7.37 0.12
N GLY A 14 -12.57 -6.16 0.50
CA GLY A 14 -13.05 -5.22 -0.50
C GLY A 14 -11.90 -5.02 -1.48
N ASN A 15 -12.09 -5.35 -2.76
CA ASN A 15 -11.12 -5.04 -3.81
C ASN A 15 -10.77 -3.54 -3.73
N PHE A 16 -9.68 -3.21 -3.06
CA PHE A 16 -9.20 -1.84 -2.98
C PHE A 16 -8.60 -1.55 -4.34
N VAL A 17 -9.39 -0.94 -5.22
CA VAL A 17 -8.97 -0.57 -6.56
C VAL A 17 -8.37 0.82 -6.47
N PHE A 18 -7.08 0.94 -6.78
CA PHE A 18 -6.45 2.23 -6.96
C PHE A 18 -7.10 2.99 -8.12
N PRO A 19 -7.04 4.33 -8.13
CA PRO A 19 -7.42 5.11 -9.30
C PRO A 19 -6.74 4.55 -10.56
N SER A 20 -7.45 4.53 -11.70
CA SER A 20 -6.94 4.00 -12.97
C SER A 20 -5.71 4.74 -13.50
N ASN A 21 -5.45 5.94 -12.98
CA ASN A 21 -4.31 6.79 -13.27
C ASN A 21 -3.24 6.82 -12.16
N ALA A 22 -3.28 5.89 -11.20
CA ALA A 22 -2.26 5.78 -10.16
C ALA A 22 -0.88 5.47 -10.76
N THR A 23 0.15 6.17 -10.28
CA THR A 23 1.55 5.98 -10.70
C THR A 23 2.11 4.60 -10.33
N PHE A 24 1.69 4.04 -9.19
CA PHE A 24 2.11 2.73 -8.71
C PHE A 24 0.92 1.82 -8.42
N GLY A 25 1.12 0.52 -8.62
CA GLY A 25 0.16 -0.54 -8.28
C GLY A 25 0.47 -1.21 -6.94
N MET A 26 -0.51 -1.94 -6.40
CA MET A 26 -0.29 -2.81 -5.24
C MET A 26 0.83 -3.82 -5.54
N GLY A 27 1.75 -3.99 -4.60
CA GLY A 27 2.90 -4.89 -4.74
C GLY A 27 4.10 -4.31 -5.49
N ASP A 28 3.97 -3.14 -6.14
CA ASP A 28 5.11 -2.47 -6.78
C ASP A 28 6.23 -2.25 -5.76
N ARG A 29 7.46 -2.59 -6.16
CA ARG A 29 8.64 -2.35 -5.33
C ARG A 29 9.14 -0.93 -5.55
N VAL A 30 9.23 -0.16 -4.48
CA VAL A 30 9.61 1.26 -4.52
C VAL A 30 10.63 1.58 -3.44
N ARG A 31 11.32 2.70 -3.62
CA ARG A 31 12.14 3.32 -2.58
C ARG A 31 12.00 4.83 -2.59
N LYS A 32 12.43 5.48 -1.51
CA LYS A 32 12.59 6.93 -1.48
C LYS A 32 13.76 7.38 -2.35
N LYS A 33 13.53 8.45 -3.13
CA LYS A 33 14.53 9.09 -3.99
C LYS A 33 15.66 9.77 -3.20
N SER A 34 15.35 10.32 -2.02
CA SER A 34 16.31 11.08 -1.21
C SER A 34 15.90 11.16 0.28
N GLY A 35 16.83 11.64 1.10
CA GLY A 35 16.65 11.78 2.55
C GLY A 35 16.73 10.45 3.30
N ALA A 36 15.97 10.34 4.40
CA ALA A 36 15.90 9.10 5.18
C ALA A 36 15.43 7.93 4.29
N ALA A 37 16.17 6.83 4.30
CA ALA A 37 15.89 5.68 3.43
C ALA A 37 14.59 4.97 3.83
N TRP A 38 13.83 4.56 2.83
CA TRP A 38 12.71 3.63 2.97
C TRP A 38 12.56 2.87 1.66
N GLN A 39 12.37 1.56 1.74
CA GLN A 39 12.26 0.67 0.59
C GLN A 39 11.34 -0.50 0.93
N GLY A 40 10.53 -0.91 -0.04
CA GLY A 40 9.69 -2.09 0.07
C GLY A 40 8.53 -2.03 -0.92
N GLN A 41 7.36 -2.53 -0.53
CA GLN A 41 6.25 -2.74 -1.46
C GLN A 41 5.07 -1.81 -1.18
N ILE A 42 4.37 -1.40 -2.24
CA ILE A 42 3.12 -0.67 -2.12
C ILE A 42 2.04 -1.58 -1.52
N VAL A 43 1.47 -1.16 -0.40
CA VAL A 43 0.40 -1.87 0.32
C VAL A 43 -0.87 -1.03 0.51
N GLY A 44 -0.88 0.21 0.03
CA GLY A 44 -2.04 1.08 0.11
C GLY A 44 -1.83 2.44 -0.55
N TRP A 45 -2.90 3.22 -0.58
CA TRP A 45 -2.96 4.53 -1.22
C TRP A 45 -3.72 5.51 -0.34
N TYR A 46 -3.36 6.79 -0.40
CA TYR A 46 -4.06 7.86 0.28
C TYR A 46 -4.11 9.14 -0.57
N CYS A 47 -5.09 9.99 -0.27
CA CYS A 47 -5.25 11.29 -0.91
C CYS A 47 -5.74 12.31 0.10
N THR A 48 -5.14 13.50 0.03
CA THR A 48 -5.49 14.68 0.82
C THR A 48 -5.29 15.92 -0.06
N ASN A 49 -5.77 17.08 0.39
CA ASN A 49 -5.54 18.34 -0.34
C ASN A 49 -4.05 18.67 -0.50
N LEU A 50 -3.20 18.31 0.47
CA LEU A 50 -1.75 18.56 0.40
C LEU A 50 -1.02 17.50 -0.44
N THR A 51 -1.46 16.25 -0.37
CA THR A 51 -0.89 15.12 -1.11
C THR A 51 -1.99 14.47 -1.93
N PRO A 52 -2.23 14.95 -3.17
CA PRO A 52 -3.30 14.43 -4.01
C PRO A 52 -3.07 12.97 -4.44
N GLU A 53 -1.82 12.51 -4.40
CA GLU A 53 -1.45 11.11 -4.65
C GLU A 53 -0.32 10.69 -3.72
N GLY A 54 -0.60 9.74 -2.84
CA GLY A 54 0.36 9.20 -1.90
C GLY A 54 0.15 7.71 -1.66
N TYR A 55 1.20 7.06 -1.16
CA TYR A 55 1.26 5.61 -1.05
C TYR A 55 1.71 5.17 0.33
N ALA A 56 1.14 4.06 0.80
CA ALA A 56 1.62 3.31 1.94
C ALA A 56 2.62 2.26 1.44
N VAL A 57 3.82 2.28 2.01
CA VAL A 57 4.93 1.39 1.65
C VAL A 57 5.30 0.56 2.87
N GLU A 58 5.08 -0.74 2.79
CA GLU A 58 5.57 -1.69 3.78
C GLU A 58 7.06 -1.93 3.55
N SER A 59 7.86 -1.88 4.61
CA SER A 59 9.31 -2.07 4.54
C SER A 59 9.67 -3.52 4.22
N GLU A 60 10.57 -3.73 3.26
CA GLU A 60 11.15 -5.07 3.01
C GLU A 60 12.16 -5.50 4.08
N ALA A 61 12.74 -4.54 4.82
CA ALA A 61 13.71 -4.81 5.90
C ALA A 61 13.03 -5.00 7.26
N HIS A 62 11.82 -4.49 7.44
CA HIS A 62 11.07 -4.52 8.69
C HIS A 62 9.60 -4.91 8.43
N PRO A 63 9.29 -6.22 8.26
CA PRO A 63 7.93 -6.69 7.96
C PRO A 63 6.88 -6.16 8.94
N GLY A 64 5.72 -5.78 8.43
CA GLY A 64 4.63 -5.15 9.18
C GLY A 64 4.84 -3.65 9.47
N SER A 65 6.04 -3.09 9.23
CA SER A 65 6.27 -1.65 9.39
C SER A 65 5.90 -0.90 8.11
N VAL A 66 4.93 0.00 8.22
CA VAL A 66 4.41 0.78 7.09
C VAL A 66 4.66 2.27 7.32
N GLN A 67 5.08 2.96 6.26
CA GLN A 67 5.15 4.42 6.22
C GLN A 67 4.46 4.97 4.98
N ILE A 68 4.02 6.22 5.05
CA ILE A 68 3.29 6.88 3.97
C ILE A 68 4.12 8.01 3.35
N TYR A 69 4.09 8.09 2.02
CA TYR A 69 4.85 9.09 1.27
C TYR A 69 4.06 9.63 0.08
N PRO A 70 4.22 10.93 -0.27
CA PRO A 70 3.76 11.46 -1.54
C PRO A 70 4.43 10.74 -2.71
N VAL A 71 3.70 10.59 -3.83
CA VAL A 71 4.24 9.98 -5.06
C VAL A 71 5.58 10.59 -5.50
N ALA A 72 5.74 11.90 -5.33
CA ALA A 72 6.94 12.63 -5.73
C ALA A 72 8.21 12.14 -5.01
N ALA A 73 8.09 11.60 -3.79
CA ALA A 73 9.21 11.12 -2.98
C ALA A 73 9.67 9.70 -3.36
N LEU A 74 8.87 8.97 -4.15
CA LEU A 74 9.09 7.55 -4.45
C LEU A 74 9.53 7.34 -5.90
N GLU A 75 10.37 6.33 -6.11
CA GLU A 75 10.69 5.76 -7.41
C GLU A 75 10.52 4.24 -7.39
N ARG A 76 10.02 3.69 -8.50
CA ARG A 76 9.90 2.24 -8.69
C ARG A 76 11.25 1.65 -9.02
N ILE A 77 11.55 0.51 -8.43
CA ILE A 77 12.79 -0.24 -8.62
C ILE A 77 12.44 -1.66 -9.05
N ASN A 78 13.31 -2.24 -9.87
CA ASN A 78 13.14 -3.58 -10.42
C ASN A 78 13.63 -4.68 -9.46
#